data_AF-A0A813FI04-F1
#
_entry.id   AF-A0A813FI04-F1
#
_cell.length_a   1.000
_cell.length_b   1.000
_cell.length_c   1.000
_cell.angle_alpha   90.00
_cell.angle_beta   90.00
_cell.angle_gamma   90.00
#
_symmetry.space_group_name_H-M   'P 1'
#
loop_
_entity.id
_entity.type
_entity.pdbx_description
1 polymer ?
#
loop_
_entity_poly.entity_id
_entity_poly.type
_entity_poly.pdbx_seq_one_letter_code
_entity_poly.pdbx_strand_id
1 'polypeptide(L)'
;MAGYDKKDLQSSIYEGIQKTFNLDAQAFSNMYAQAMEYDLGTLFGCRYTLHHKLSVEAAVEFADGSVDGVFIDGLHTYEGVRDDIKAWRVKAKAGGVYMFNDYVPGGGSFPGVEKAVKELAASTPVGTAGISSIGVPRHGNVWIDLDSQAPQSPDVVAQVSTATTNKGSCGHPTECTGACDQLLKLIQKERGSSNWKVYYDEVAEFLIKRNATRVVEIGTAWGGLAKRLLEKVPGLKLECVDPFMAGYDKKDLQSSIYEGIQKTFNLDAQAFSNMYAQAMEYDLGTLFGCRYTLHHKLSVEAAVEFADGSVDGVFIDGLHTYEGVRDDIKAWGMKAKAGGVYMFNDYVPGGGSFPGVEKAVKELAASTPVGTAGIRSIGEPRHGNVWIDLDRAAGEPAR
;
A
#
# COMPACT_ATOMS: atom_id res chain seq x y z
N MET A 1 -7.37 19.55 -30.27
CA MET A 1 -5.90 19.38 -30.13
C MET A 1 -5.10 20.34 -31.02
N ALA A 2 -5.37 21.65 -30.97
CA ALA A 2 -4.48 22.66 -31.52
C ALA A 2 -3.90 23.41 -30.30
N GLY A 3 -2.59 23.31 -30.06
CA GLY A 3 -1.98 24.02 -28.92
C GLY A 3 -0.78 23.34 -28.24
N TYR A 4 -0.40 22.12 -28.62
CA TYR A 4 0.82 21.51 -28.07
C TYR A 4 2.05 22.30 -28.51
N ASP A 5 2.83 22.78 -27.55
CA ASP A 5 4.10 23.46 -27.80
C ASP A 5 5.08 22.44 -28.39
N LYS A 6 5.66 22.76 -29.55
CA LYS A 6 6.68 21.92 -30.20
C LYS A 6 7.97 21.79 -29.37
N LYS A 7 8.13 22.61 -28.33
CA LYS A 7 9.24 22.53 -27.36
C LYS A 7 8.98 21.53 -26.22
N ASP A 8 7.77 21.02 -26.09
CA ASP A 8 7.44 20.00 -25.10
C ASP A 8 7.87 18.62 -25.61
N LEU A 9 8.71 17.93 -24.83
CA LEU A 9 9.23 16.60 -25.17
C LEU A 9 8.10 15.61 -25.40
N GLN A 10 7.03 15.71 -24.60
CA GLN A 10 5.87 14.81 -24.70
C GLN A 10 5.14 14.97 -26.04
N SER A 11 5.04 16.20 -26.55
CA SER A 11 4.47 16.49 -27.87
C SER A 11 5.22 15.76 -28.98
N SER A 12 6.55 15.73 -28.93
CA SER A 12 7.38 15.04 -29.92
C SER A 12 7.16 13.52 -29.91
N ILE A 13 6.96 12.93 -28.73
CA ILE A 13 6.65 11.51 -28.56
C ILE A 13 5.27 11.21 -29.16
N TYR A 14 4.27 12.04 -28.88
CA TYR A 14 2.93 11.91 -29.44
C TYR A 14 2.90 12.06 -30.97
N GLU A 15 3.67 13.00 -31.53
CA GLU A 15 3.84 13.10 -32.99
C GLU A 15 4.51 11.85 -33.59
N GLY A 16 5.47 11.25 -32.88
CA GLY A 16 6.09 10.00 -33.26
C GLY A 16 5.08 8.86 -33.35
N ILE A 17 4.26 8.69 -32.32
CA ILE A 17 3.22 7.66 -32.27
C ILE A 17 2.17 7.89 -33.38
N GLN A 18 1.73 9.13 -33.58
CA GLN A 18 0.82 9.50 -34.67
C GLN A 18 1.36 9.04 -36.03
N LYS A 19 2.64 9.28 -36.31
CA LYS A 19 3.30 8.84 -37.55
C LYS A 19 3.38 7.32 -37.64
N THR A 20 3.75 6.63 -36.55
CA THR A 20 3.85 5.17 -36.52
C THR A 20 2.53 4.47 -36.82
N PHE A 21 1.42 4.99 -36.31
CA PHE A 21 0.09 4.41 -36.49
C PHE A 21 -0.72 5.06 -37.62
N ASN A 22 -0.15 6.03 -38.34
CA ASN A 22 -0.84 6.81 -39.38
C ASN A 22 -2.16 7.43 -38.88
N LEU A 23 -2.11 8.07 -37.71
CA LEU A 23 -3.26 8.70 -37.05
C LEU A 23 -3.14 10.22 -37.15
N ASP A 24 -4.27 10.90 -37.36
CA ASP A 24 -4.34 12.33 -37.06
C ASP A 24 -4.38 12.56 -35.54
N ALA A 25 -4.25 13.83 -35.12
CA ALA A 25 -4.20 14.18 -33.70
C ALA A 25 -5.46 13.75 -32.93
N GLN A 26 -6.65 13.86 -33.54
CA GLN A 26 -7.90 13.50 -32.86
C GLN A 26 -8.05 11.99 -32.75
N ALA A 27 -7.70 11.24 -33.80
CA ALA A 27 -7.70 9.78 -33.78
C ALA A 27 -6.70 9.24 -32.75
N PHE A 28 -5.50 9.83 -32.68
CA PHE A 28 -4.51 9.51 -31.65
C PHE A 28 -5.03 9.83 -30.24
N SER A 29 -5.63 11.00 -30.03
CA SER A 29 -6.27 11.40 -28.77
C SER A 29 -7.25 10.35 -28.25
N ASN A 30 -8.17 9.93 -29.11
CA ASN A 30 -9.23 9.00 -28.77
C ASN A 30 -8.66 7.61 -28.50
N MET A 31 -7.72 7.15 -29.33
CA MET A 31 -7.05 5.86 -29.14
C MET A 31 -6.27 5.82 -27.83
N TYR A 32 -5.51 6.87 -27.50
CA TYR A 32 -4.71 6.92 -26.29
C TYR A 32 -5.60 6.98 -25.04
N ALA A 33 -6.67 7.78 -25.06
CA ALA A 33 -7.66 7.82 -23.98
C ALA A 33 -8.31 6.45 -23.75
N GLN A 34 -8.73 5.76 -24.82
CA GLN A 34 -9.31 4.41 -24.72
C GLN A 34 -8.32 3.39 -24.11
N ALA A 35 -7.04 3.45 -24.49
CA ALA A 35 -6.00 2.58 -23.92
C ALA A 35 -5.79 2.86 -22.43
N MET A 36 -5.74 4.14 -22.04
CA MET A 36 -5.66 4.55 -20.63
C MET A 36 -6.90 4.12 -19.84
N GLU A 37 -8.09 4.25 -20.42
CA GLU A 37 -9.33 3.85 -19.75
C GLU A 37 -9.37 2.34 -19.48
N TYR A 38 -8.93 1.55 -20.46
CA TYR A 38 -8.83 0.10 -20.33
C TYR A 38 -7.82 -0.29 -19.25
N ASP A 39 -6.61 0.25 -19.30
CA ASP A 39 -5.54 -0.10 -18.36
C ASP A 39 -5.89 0.33 -16.93
N LEU A 40 -6.19 1.63 -16.73
CA LEU A 40 -6.54 2.16 -15.41
C LEU A 40 -7.87 1.60 -14.89
N GLY A 41 -8.85 1.36 -15.77
CA GLY A 41 -10.10 0.71 -15.41
C GLY A 41 -9.90 -0.71 -14.90
N THR A 42 -9.02 -1.47 -15.54
CA THR A 42 -8.66 -2.82 -15.11
C THR A 42 -7.92 -2.81 -13.77
N LEU A 43 -7.00 -1.86 -13.57
CA LEU A 43 -6.16 -1.80 -12.37
C LEU A 43 -6.86 -1.19 -11.15
N PHE A 44 -7.70 -0.18 -11.37
CA PHE A 44 -8.21 0.69 -10.31
C PHE A 44 -9.74 0.71 -10.20
N GLY A 45 -10.48 0.21 -11.19
CA GLY A 45 -11.94 0.22 -11.20
C GLY A 45 -12.50 1.63 -11.03
N CYS A 46 -13.50 1.81 -10.16
CA CYS A 46 -14.13 3.11 -9.90
C CYS A 46 -13.27 4.09 -9.07
N ARG A 47 -11.98 3.80 -8.82
CA ARG A 47 -11.07 4.69 -8.07
C ARG A 47 -10.42 5.78 -8.92
N TYR A 48 -10.64 5.78 -10.23
CA TYR A 48 -10.22 6.85 -11.11
C TYR A 48 -11.38 7.20 -12.06
N THR A 49 -11.36 8.42 -12.57
CA THR A 49 -12.21 8.87 -13.67
C THR A 49 -11.33 9.62 -14.64
N LEU A 50 -11.27 9.19 -15.90
CA LEU A 50 -10.60 9.95 -16.95
C LEU A 50 -11.54 11.05 -17.46
N HIS A 51 -11.10 12.30 -17.39
CA HIS A 51 -11.77 13.41 -18.08
C HIS A 51 -11.00 13.71 -19.38
N HIS A 52 -11.40 13.08 -20.49
CA HIS A 52 -10.76 13.25 -21.80
C HIS A 52 -11.12 14.60 -22.46
N LYS A 53 -10.53 15.69 -21.96
CA LYS A 53 -10.69 17.09 -22.44
C LYS A 53 -9.55 17.97 -21.94
N LEU A 54 -9.53 19.25 -22.31
CA LEU A 54 -8.55 20.17 -21.73
C LEU A 54 -8.79 20.33 -20.23
N SER A 55 -7.72 20.44 -19.44
CA SER A 55 -7.76 20.58 -17.98
C SER A 55 -8.68 21.73 -17.52
N VAL A 56 -8.60 22.88 -18.19
CA VAL A 56 -9.44 24.06 -17.91
C VAL A 56 -10.92 23.84 -18.26
N GLU A 57 -11.22 23.00 -19.25
CA GLU A 57 -12.60 22.60 -19.58
C GLU A 57 -13.13 21.60 -18.56
N ALA A 58 -12.29 20.65 -18.13
CA ALA A 58 -12.62 19.68 -17.09
C ALA A 58 -12.92 20.34 -15.74
N ALA A 59 -12.18 21.39 -15.37
CA ALA A 59 -12.37 22.09 -14.11
C ALA A 59 -13.81 22.63 -13.92
N VAL A 60 -14.54 22.93 -15.01
CA VAL A 60 -15.94 23.40 -14.98
C VAL A 60 -16.89 22.34 -14.41
N GLU A 61 -16.54 21.06 -14.51
CA GLU A 61 -17.36 19.93 -14.05
C GLU A 61 -17.22 19.69 -12.54
N PHE A 62 -16.29 20.38 -11.88
CA PHE A 62 -16.03 20.26 -10.44
C PHE A 62 -16.63 21.44 -9.70
N ALA A 63 -17.31 21.15 -8.58
CA ALA A 63 -17.74 22.19 -7.66
C ALA A 63 -16.54 22.82 -6.94
N ASP A 64 -16.67 24.09 -6.56
CA ASP A 64 -15.64 24.75 -5.75
C ASP A 64 -15.52 24.05 -4.39
N GLY A 65 -14.29 23.88 -3.89
CA GLY A 65 -14.02 23.14 -2.65
C GLY A 65 -14.39 21.65 -2.68
N SER A 66 -14.51 21.02 -3.86
CA SER A 66 -14.91 19.61 -3.97
C SER A 66 -13.76 18.61 -3.93
N VAL A 67 -12.53 19.02 -4.24
CA VAL A 67 -11.36 18.11 -4.25
C VAL A 67 -10.42 18.37 -3.06
N ASP A 68 -9.77 17.32 -2.56
CA ASP A 68 -8.84 17.43 -1.42
C ASP A 68 -7.45 17.96 -1.82
N GLY A 69 -7.09 17.83 -3.10
CA GLY A 69 -5.84 18.34 -3.64
C GLY A 69 -5.83 18.33 -5.17
N VAL A 70 -4.87 19.05 -5.74
CA VAL A 70 -4.67 19.19 -7.19
C VAL A 70 -3.20 18.96 -7.51
N PHE A 71 -2.92 18.07 -8.45
CA PHE A 71 -1.58 17.84 -9.00
C PHE A 71 -1.55 18.34 -10.45
N ILE A 72 -0.74 19.38 -10.73
CA ILE A 72 -0.63 20.00 -12.06
C ILE A 72 0.66 19.48 -12.73
N ASP A 73 0.47 18.64 -13.74
CA ASP A 73 1.52 18.01 -14.55
C ASP A 73 1.02 17.87 -15.99
N GLY A 74 0.89 19.04 -16.63
CA GLY A 74 0.27 19.21 -17.93
C GLY A 74 1.20 19.93 -18.90
N LEU A 75 0.70 21.02 -19.49
CA LEU A 75 1.48 21.78 -20.46
C LEU A 75 2.61 22.57 -19.76
N HIS A 76 3.86 22.26 -20.07
CA HIS A 76 5.06 22.86 -19.45
C HIS A 76 5.35 24.33 -19.83
N THR A 77 4.37 25.06 -20.37
CA THR A 77 4.46 26.50 -20.64
C THR A 77 3.97 27.30 -19.45
N TYR A 78 4.46 28.54 -19.31
CA TYR A 78 4.00 29.43 -18.25
C TYR A 78 2.48 29.66 -18.32
N GLU A 79 1.96 29.90 -19.53
CA GLU A 79 0.53 30.13 -19.77
C GLU A 79 -0.31 28.90 -19.41
N GLY A 80 0.13 27.70 -19.79
CA GLY A 80 -0.55 26.44 -19.47
C GLY A 80 -0.67 26.21 -17.97
N VAL A 81 0.45 26.24 -17.26
CA VAL A 81 0.47 26.06 -15.79
C VAL A 81 -0.32 27.17 -15.08
N ARG A 82 -0.19 28.43 -15.51
CA ARG A 82 -0.96 29.55 -14.94
C ARG A 82 -2.46 29.35 -15.12
N ASP A 83 -2.90 28.90 -16.29
CA ASP A 83 -4.32 28.72 -16.57
C ASP A 83 -4.89 27.51 -15.81
N ASP A 84 -4.11 26.44 -15.63
CA ASP A 84 -4.44 25.33 -14.74
C ASP A 84 -4.56 25.79 -13.28
N ILE A 85 -3.58 26.56 -12.79
CA ILE A 85 -3.62 27.13 -11.43
C ILE A 85 -4.90 27.94 -11.25
N LYS A 86 -5.25 28.82 -12.19
CA LYS A 86 -6.47 29.64 -12.10
C LYS A 86 -7.74 28.78 -12.07
N ALA A 87 -7.83 27.78 -12.94
CA ALA A 87 -9.01 26.94 -13.06
C ALA A 87 -9.21 26.03 -11.84
N TRP A 88 -8.13 25.45 -11.33
CA TRP A 88 -8.18 24.44 -10.27
C TRP A 88 -7.99 24.99 -8.86
N ARG A 89 -7.47 26.22 -8.68
CA ARG A 89 -7.29 26.84 -7.35
C ARG A 89 -8.56 26.93 -6.51
N VAL A 90 -9.71 27.14 -7.15
CA VAL A 90 -11.00 27.25 -6.45
C VAL A 90 -11.64 25.89 -6.18
N LYS A 91 -11.15 24.83 -6.84
CA LYS A 91 -11.73 23.49 -6.76
C LYS A 91 -11.25 22.72 -5.55
N ALA A 92 -10.05 23.01 -5.02
CA ALA A 92 -9.62 22.37 -3.79
C ALA A 92 -10.29 22.99 -2.56
N LYS A 93 -10.45 22.16 -1.54
CA LYS A 93 -10.93 22.56 -0.21
C LYS A 93 -9.98 23.56 0.45
N ALA A 94 -10.50 24.32 1.42
CA ALA A 94 -9.65 25.00 2.39
C ALA A 94 -8.77 23.98 3.12
N GLY A 95 -7.47 24.23 3.19
CA GLY A 95 -6.42 23.32 3.65
C GLY A 95 -6.00 22.27 2.61
N GLY A 96 -6.50 22.36 1.37
CA GLY A 96 -6.15 21.45 0.28
C GLY A 96 -4.74 21.67 -0.26
N VAL A 97 -4.15 20.60 -0.80
CA VAL A 97 -2.74 20.61 -1.25
C VAL A 97 -2.65 20.88 -2.75
N TYR A 98 -1.79 21.84 -3.15
CA TYR A 98 -1.47 22.11 -4.55
C TYR A 98 -0.08 21.64 -4.87
N MET A 99 0.04 20.76 -5.86
CA MET A 99 1.26 20.07 -6.23
C MET A 99 1.60 20.30 -7.70
N PHE A 100 2.88 20.27 -8.01
CA PHE A 100 3.43 20.49 -9.34
C PHE A 100 4.58 19.53 -9.57
N ASN A 101 4.76 19.13 -10.83
CA ASN A 101 5.96 18.45 -11.30
C ASN A 101 6.90 19.44 -12.02
N ASP A 102 8.11 19.01 -12.36
CA ASP A 102 9.05 19.73 -13.23
C ASP A 102 9.53 21.09 -12.70
N TYR A 103 9.34 21.34 -11.40
CA TYR A 103 9.87 22.52 -10.73
C TYR A 103 11.36 22.35 -10.43
N VAL A 104 12.19 23.10 -11.15
CA VAL A 104 13.65 23.14 -10.93
C VAL A 104 14.05 24.56 -10.58
N PRO A 105 14.48 24.84 -9.33
CA PRO A 105 14.95 26.17 -8.94
C PRO A 105 16.12 26.63 -9.81
N GLY A 106 16.03 27.84 -10.37
CA GLY A 106 17.12 28.46 -11.13
C GLY A 106 17.12 28.16 -12.63
N GLY A 107 15.99 27.74 -13.19
CA GLY A 107 15.82 27.55 -14.64
C GLY A 107 16.26 26.18 -15.14
N GLY A 108 15.43 25.15 -14.89
CA GLY A 108 15.54 23.84 -15.55
C GLY A 108 14.99 23.82 -16.98
N SER A 109 14.68 22.63 -17.49
CA SER A 109 14.12 22.42 -18.84
C SER A 109 12.80 23.16 -19.08
N PHE A 110 12.08 23.51 -18.00
CA PHE A 110 10.73 24.08 -18.03
C PHE A 110 10.63 25.37 -17.18
N PRO A 111 11.27 26.48 -17.60
CA PRO A 111 11.30 27.73 -16.82
C PRO A 111 9.90 28.36 -16.64
N GLY A 112 8.95 28.03 -17.51
CA GLY A 112 7.56 28.46 -17.39
C GLY A 112 6.85 27.88 -16.17
N VAL A 113 7.12 26.62 -15.84
CA VAL A 113 6.62 25.94 -14.64
C VAL A 113 7.15 26.63 -13.39
N GLU A 114 8.47 26.81 -13.30
CA GLU A 114 9.10 27.49 -12.16
C GLU A 114 8.50 28.88 -11.91
N LYS A 115 8.32 29.66 -12.98
CA LYS A 115 7.73 30.99 -12.91
C LYS A 115 6.30 30.95 -12.38
N ALA A 116 5.44 30.08 -12.92
CA ALA A 116 4.04 29.99 -12.51
C ALA A 116 3.91 29.55 -11.04
N VAL A 117 4.71 28.57 -10.61
CA VAL A 117 4.74 28.09 -9.21
C VAL A 117 5.22 29.19 -8.25
N LYS A 118 6.26 29.94 -8.63
CA LYS A 118 6.74 31.08 -7.81
C LYS A 118 5.70 32.19 -7.70
N GLU A 119 4.97 32.50 -8.77
CA GLU A 119 3.89 33.49 -8.74
C GLU A 119 2.73 33.03 -7.85
N LEU A 120 2.35 31.76 -7.92
CA LEU A 120 1.35 31.20 -7.00
C LEU A 120 1.82 31.30 -5.55
N ALA A 121 3.03 30.85 -5.25
CA ALA A 121 3.60 30.90 -3.91
C ALA A 121 3.68 32.35 -3.39
N ALA A 122 4.09 33.30 -4.23
CA ALA A 122 4.12 34.73 -3.89
C ALA A 122 2.74 35.34 -3.57
N SER A 123 1.65 34.69 -4.01
CA SER A 123 0.29 35.09 -3.65
C SER A 123 -0.17 34.60 -2.26
N THR A 124 0.64 33.77 -1.59
CA THR A 124 0.37 33.25 -0.24
C THR A 124 1.10 34.07 0.84
N PRO A 125 0.67 34.04 2.11
CA PRO A 125 1.33 34.77 3.20
C PRO A 125 2.81 34.39 3.41
N VAL A 126 3.17 33.13 3.14
CA VAL A 126 4.54 32.61 3.28
C VAL A 126 5.42 32.88 2.05
N GLY A 127 4.84 33.35 0.94
CA GLY A 127 5.56 33.63 -0.29
C GLY A 127 6.27 32.38 -0.87
N THR A 128 7.38 32.59 -1.57
CA THR A 128 8.17 31.50 -2.17
C THR A 128 8.82 30.56 -1.14
N ALA A 129 8.86 30.93 0.15
CA ALA A 129 9.31 30.05 1.21
C ALA A 129 8.32 28.90 1.49
N GLY A 130 7.07 29.01 1.03
CA GLY A 130 6.06 27.95 1.12
C GLY A 130 6.21 26.82 0.09
N ILE A 131 7.16 26.92 -0.85
CA ILE A 131 7.39 25.86 -1.84
C ILE A 131 8.20 24.74 -1.16
N SER A 132 7.58 23.57 -1.02
CA SER A 132 8.19 22.40 -0.38
C SER A 132 8.38 21.28 -1.38
N SER A 133 9.56 20.65 -1.42
CA SER A 133 9.79 19.46 -2.24
C SER A 133 9.07 18.23 -1.66
N ILE A 134 8.60 17.34 -2.53
CA ILE A 134 8.05 16.04 -2.14
C ILE A 134 8.76 14.91 -2.89
N GLY A 135 9.13 13.85 -2.16
CA GLY A 135 9.87 12.72 -2.73
C GLY A 135 11.33 13.04 -3.04
N VAL A 136 11.85 12.48 -4.14
CA VAL A 136 13.26 12.62 -4.52
C VAL A 136 13.50 14.03 -5.10
N PRO A 137 14.38 14.86 -4.51
CA PRO A 137 14.54 16.27 -4.90
C PRO A 137 14.83 16.51 -6.38
N ARG A 138 15.50 15.57 -7.05
CA ARG A 138 15.87 15.68 -8.48
C ARG A 138 14.69 15.51 -9.44
N HIS A 139 13.52 15.05 -8.96
CA HIS A 139 12.35 14.80 -9.79
C HIS A 139 11.48 16.05 -9.97
N GLY A 140 11.77 17.14 -9.26
CA GLY A 140 11.06 18.42 -9.46
C GLY A 140 9.63 18.46 -8.91
N ASN A 141 9.22 17.47 -8.12
CA ASN A 141 7.93 17.49 -7.44
C ASN A 141 7.95 18.47 -6.27
N VAL A 142 7.03 19.43 -6.30
CA VAL A 142 6.83 20.40 -5.21
C VAL A 142 5.37 20.55 -4.85
N TRP A 143 5.11 21.04 -3.66
CA TRP A 143 3.78 21.38 -3.18
C TRP A 143 3.78 22.73 -2.46
N ILE A 144 2.62 23.37 -2.43
CA ILE A 144 2.35 24.66 -1.77
C ILE A 144 1.09 24.49 -0.91
N ASP A 145 1.19 24.90 0.35
CA ASP A 145 0.04 25.13 1.22
C ASP A 145 -0.52 26.53 0.97
N LEU A 146 -1.70 26.62 0.35
CA LEU A 146 -2.32 27.90 0.03
C LEU A 146 -2.87 28.65 1.25
N ASP A 147 -3.08 27.95 2.38
CA ASP A 147 -3.67 28.50 3.60
C ASP A 147 -2.64 28.70 4.72
N SER A 148 -1.37 28.40 4.47
CA SER A 148 -0.28 28.61 5.43
C SER A 148 -0.14 30.09 5.81
N GLN A 149 -0.38 30.40 7.09
CA GLN A 149 -0.04 31.70 7.66
C GLN A 149 1.47 31.79 7.90
N ALA A 150 2.04 33.00 7.82
CA ALA A 150 3.47 33.25 8.00
C ALA A 150 4.04 32.54 9.25
N PRO A 151 5.31 32.08 9.23
CA PRO A 151 5.92 31.45 10.40
C PRO A 151 5.93 32.45 11.57
N GLN A 152 5.24 32.11 12.65
CA GLN A 152 5.44 32.79 13.93
C GLN A 152 6.83 32.41 14.46
N SER A 153 7.58 33.41 14.93
CA SER A 153 8.95 33.27 15.42
C SER A 153 9.05 32.32 16.63
N PRO A 154 10.25 31.84 16.98
CA PRO A 154 10.43 30.78 17.96
C PRO A 154 10.39 31.39 19.36
N ASP A 155 9.29 31.22 20.08
CA ASP A 155 9.22 31.26 21.56
C ASP A 155 7.77 31.12 22.03
N VAL A 156 7.25 29.89 22.11
CA VAL A 156 6.33 29.49 23.19
C VAL A 156 6.52 28.00 23.46
N VAL A 157 7.43 27.70 24.37
CA VAL A 157 7.36 26.49 25.17
C VAL A 157 6.30 26.72 26.27
N ALA A 158 5.39 25.74 26.37
CA ALA A 158 4.56 25.43 27.54
C ALA A 158 3.49 26.44 27.98
N GLN A 159 2.22 26.11 27.72
CA GLN A 159 1.30 25.48 28.69
C GLN A 159 -0.14 25.66 28.22
N VAL A 160 -0.75 24.58 27.72
CA VAL A 160 -2.19 24.36 27.82
C VAL A 160 -2.39 22.95 28.33
N SER A 161 -2.90 22.84 29.55
CA SER A 161 -3.16 21.59 30.25
C SER A 161 -4.46 20.93 29.80
N THR A 162 -4.37 19.61 29.63
CA THR A 162 -5.34 18.59 30.04
C THR A 162 -6.79 18.74 29.56
N ALA A 163 -7.02 18.24 28.36
CA ALA A 163 -8.17 17.38 28.06
C ALA A 163 -7.77 16.41 26.93
N THR A 164 -7.08 15.33 27.28
CA THR A 164 -6.61 14.32 26.33
C THR A 164 -7.79 13.49 25.82
N THR A 165 -8.38 13.91 24.70
CA THR A 165 -9.10 12.97 23.82
C THR A 165 -8.05 12.12 23.11
N ASN A 166 -7.72 10.97 23.68
CA ASN A 166 -6.83 9.99 23.08
C ASN A 166 -7.53 9.38 21.84
N LYS A 167 -7.13 9.81 20.64
CA LYS A 167 -7.49 9.18 19.35
C LYS A 167 -6.22 9.01 18.50
N GLY A 168 -5.52 7.90 18.76
CA GLY A 168 -4.87 7.01 17.80
C GLY A 168 -3.96 7.58 16.69
N SER A 169 -2.74 8.00 17.04
CA SER A 169 -1.63 7.88 16.09
C SER A 169 -1.07 6.46 16.16
N CYS A 170 -1.08 5.71 15.05
CA CYS A 170 -0.22 4.54 14.93
C CYS A 170 1.24 5.02 14.96
N GLY A 171 2.03 4.53 15.91
CA GLY A 171 3.46 4.87 15.98
C GLY A 171 4.25 3.94 15.07
N HIS A 172 4.86 4.49 14.01
CA HIS A 172 5.84 3.76 13.20
C HIS A 172 7.21 4.41 13.40
N PRO A 173 8.31 3.63 13.33
CA PRO A 173 9.66 4.20 13.34
C PRO A 173 9.80 5.28 12.26
N THR A 174 10.38 6.43 12.61
CA THR A 174 10.59 7.54 11.67
C THR A 174 11.90 7.42 10.89
N GLU A 175 12.75 6.46 11.27
CA GLU A 175 14.04 6.23 10.62
C GLU A 175 14.44 4.75 10.65
N CYS A 176 15.15 4.36 9.59
CA CYS A 176 15.86 3.10 9.45
C CYS A 176 17.19 3.41 8.76
N THR A 177 18.26 3.56 9.54
CA THR A 177 19.57 4.00 9.06
C THR A 177 20.65 2.95 9.32
N GLY A 178 21.83 3.11 8.70
CA GLY A 178 22.95 2.21 8.90
C GLY A 178 22.63 0.76 8.53
N ALA A 179 22.79 -0.16 9.48
CA ALA A 179 22.51 -1.58 9.28
C ALA A 179 21.02 -1.86 8.98
N CYS A 180 20.10 -1.07 9.54
CA CYS A 180 18.68 -1.18 9.25
C CYS A 180 18.39 -0.88 7.78
N ASP A 181 18.91 0.22 7.22
CA ASP A 181 18.75 0.59 5.80
C ASP A 181 19.32 -0.50 4.87
N GLN A 182 20.47 -1.08 5.22
CA GLN A 182 21.07 -2.18 4.46
C GLN A 182 20.19 -3.43 4.48
N LEU A 183 19.66 -3.83 5.64
CA LEU A 183 18.73 -4.94 5.75
C LEU A 183 17.43 -4.66 5.01
N LEU A 184 16.89 -3.43 5.11
CA LEU A 184 15.67 -3.03 4.42
C LEU A 184 15.82 -3.17 2.91
N LYS A 185 16.93 -2.72 2.33
CA LYS A 185 17.21 -2.90 0.89
C LYS A 185 17.24 -4.38 0.49
N LEU A 186 17.76 -5.25 1.35
CA LEU A 186 17.72 -6.69 1.14
C LEU A 186 16.27 -7.21 1.20
N ILE A 187 15.50 -6.85 2.23
CA ILE A 187 14.09 -7.23 2.37
C ILE A 187 13.29 -6.82 1.12
N GLN A 188 13.42 -5.57 0.67
CA GLN A 188 12.72 -5.05 -0.50
C GLN A 188 13.11 -5.79 -1.79
N LYS A 189 14.40 -6.14 -1.94
CA LYS A 189 14.88 -6.95 -3.05
C LYS A 189 14.24 -8.34 -3.03
N GLU A 190 14.37 -9.06 -1.93
CA GLU A 190 13.85 -10.43 -1.79
C GLU A 190 12.32 -10.46 -1.93
N ARG A 191 11.61 -9.48 -1.37
CA ARG A 191 10.16 -9.29 -1.58
C ARG A 191 9.79 -9.20 -3.06
N GLY A 192 10.58 -8.46 -3.84
CA GLY A 192 10.35 -8.27 -5.28
C GLY A 192 10.68 -9.51 -6.13
N SER A 193 11.72 -10.26 -5.75
CA SER A 193 12.21 -11.43 -6.49
C SER A 193 11.58 -12.76 -6.07
N SER A 194 10.85 -12.80 -4.95
CA SER A 194 10.23 -14.04 -4.44
C SER A 194 9.28 -14.67 -5.45
N ASN A 195 9.43 -15.97 -5.68
CA ASN A 195 8.57 -16.73 -6.61
C ASN A 195 7.18 -17.02 -6.02
N TRP A 196 7.05 -17.05 -4.70
CA TRP A 196 5.77 -17.31 -4.03
C TRP A 196 4.77 -16.14 -4.13
N LYS A 197 5.16 -14.98 -4.69
CA LYS A 197 4.24 -13.85 -4.92
C LYS A 197 3.05 -14.16 -5.84
N VAL A 198 3.07 -15.31 -6.50
CA VAL A 198 2.09 -15.73 -7.51
C VAL A 198 0.64 -15.72 -7.00
N TYR A 199 0.43 -15.93 -5.71
CA TYR A 199 -0.91 -16.00 -5.12
C TYR A 199 -1.41 -14.71 -4.48
N TYR A 200 -0.57 -13.69 -4.34
CA TYR A 200 -0.93 -12.52 -3.53
C TYR A 200 -2.17 -11.78 -4.05
N ASP A 201 -2.33 -11.71 -5.38
CA ASP A 201 -3.53 -11.12 -5.99
C ASP A 201 -4.79 -11.96 -5.74
N GLU A 202 -4.67 -13.28 -5.71
CA GLU A 202 -5.79 -14.19 -5.44
C GLU A 202 -6.36 -13.97 -4.04
N VAL A 203 -5.47 -13.80 -3.05
CA VAL A 203 -5.86 -13.49 -1.65
C VAL A 203 -6.46 -12.09 -1.56
N ALA A 204 -5.86 -11.09 -2.23
CA ALA A 204 -6.40 -9.73 -2.24
C ALA A 204 -7.81 -9.68 -2.85
N GLU A 205 -8.02 -10.31 -4.00
CA GLU A 205 -9.33 -10.39 -4.67
C GLU A 205 -10.37 -11.10 -3.82
N PHE A 206 -9.96 -12.18 -3.14
CA PHE A 206 -10.83 -12.89 -2.21
C PHE A 206 -11.30 -12.00 -1.05
N LEU A 207 -10.38 -11.24 -0.45
CA LEU A 207 -10.70 -10.31 0.63
C LEU A 207 -11.56 -9.13 0.17
N ILE A 208 -11.35 -8.63 -1.06
CA ILE A 208 -12.20 -7.61 -1.69
C ILE A 208 -13.64 -8.13 -1.85
N LYS A 209 -13.82 -9.34 -2.40
CA LYS A 209 -15.15 -9.96 -2.56
C LYS A 209 -15.88 -10.14 -1.23
N ARG A 210 -15.12 -10.28 -0.14
CA ARG A 210 -15.64 -10.40 1.23
C ARG A 210 -15.87 -9.07 1.94
N ASN A 211 -15.57 -7.94 1.31
CA ASN A 211 -15.60 -6.62 1.92
C ASN A 211 -14.82 -6.57 3.25
N ALA A 212 -13.67 -7.25 3.30
CA ALA A 212 -12.85 -7.31 4.51
C ALA A 212 -12.23 -5.94 4.81
N THR A 213 -12.31 -5.53 6.07
CA THR A 213 -11.83 -4.23 6.57
C THR A 213 -10.74 -4.36 7.62
N ARG A 214 -10.65 -5.51 8.30
CA ARG A 214 -9.60 -5.82 9.27
C ARG A 214 -9.18 -7.28 9.17
N VAL A 215 -7.92 -7.54 8.81
CA VAL A 215 -7.39 -8.90 8.63
C VAL A 215 -6.09 -9.05 9.40
N VAL A 216 -5.82 -10.27 9.87
CA VAL A 216 -4.56 -10.64 10.49
C VAL A 216 -3.77 -11.54 9.55
N GLU A 217 -2.48 -11.27 9.36
CA GLU A 217 -1.51 -12.13 8.67
C GLU A 217 -0.52 -12.67 9.70
N ILE A 218 -0.50 -14.00 9.88
CA ILE A 218 0.43 -14.70 10.78
C ILE A 218 1.56 -15.27 9.95
N GLY A 219 2.79 -14.80 10.22
CA GLY A 219 3.94 -15.05 9.36
C GLY A 219 3.91 -14.13 8.15
N THR A 220 4.74 -13.10 8.14
CA THR A 220 4.79 -12.13 7.03
C THR A 220 6.12 -12.17 6.28
N ALA A 221 7.17 -12.75 6.87
CA ALA A 221 8.47 -12.94 6.24
C ALA A 221 9.04 -11.66 5.59
N TRP A 222 9.05 -11.56 4.26
CA TRP A 222 9.50 -10.37 3.53
C TRP A 222 8.45 -9.24 3.48
N GLY A 223 7.24 -9.44 3.99
CA GLY A 223 6.11 -8.48 3.89
C GLY A 223 5.46 -8.43 2.52
N GLY A 224 5.60 -9.48 1.71
CA GLY A 224 5.15 -9.49 0.32
C GLY A 224 3.63 -9.49 0.21
N LEU A 225 2.97 -10.42 0.89
CA LEU A 225 1.52 -10.49 0.96
C LEU A 225 0.99 -9.22 1.62
N ALA A 226 1.52 -8.83 2.78
CA ALA A 226 1.14 -7.62 3.49
C ALA A 226 1.11 -6.36 2.61
N LYS A 227 2.21 -6.08 1.90
CA LYS A 227 2.28 -4.95 0.96
C LYS A 227 1.22 -5.06 -0.12
N ARG A 228 1.03 -6.25 -0.70
CA ARG A 228 0.06 -6.45 -1.77
C ARG A 228 -1.39 -6.27 -1.31
N LEU A 229 -1.73 -6.78 -0.13
CA LEU A 229 -3.06 -6.59 0.47
C LEU A 229 -3.33 -5.11 0.74
N LEU A 230 -2.35 -4.37 1.27
CA LEU A 230 -2.50 -2.94 1.55
C LEU A 230 -2.65 -2.09 0.27
N GLU A 231 -1.97 -2.46 -0.81
CA GLU A 231 -2.13 -1.83 -2.13
C GLU A 231 -3.50 -2.09 -2.75
N LYS A 232 -4.00 -3.32 -2.64
CA LYS A 232 -5.15 -3.80 -3.43
C LYS A 232 -6.48 -3.69 -2.71
N VAL A 233 -6.53 -3.93 -1.40
CA VAL A 233 -7.77 -3.97 -0.61
C VAL A 233 -8.02 -2.59 0.00
N PRO A 234 -8.96 -1.78 -0.53
CA PRO A 234 -9.16 -0.42 -0.06
C PRO A 234 -9.66 -0.38 1.39
N GLY A 235 -9.09 0.50 2.21
CA GLY A 235 -9.51 0.68 3.60
C GLY A 235 -9.15 -0.48 4.54
N LEU A 236 -8.46 -1.52 4.06
CA LEU A 236 -8.00 -2.62 4.90
C LEU A 236 -7.05 -2.11 5.98
N LYS A 237 -7.36 -2.44 7.24
CA LYS A 237 -6.41 -2.46 8.35
C LYS A 237 -5.81 -3.86 8.44
N LEU A 238 -4.52 -3.96 8.19
CA LEU A 238 -3.78 -5.21 8.23
C LEU A 238 -2.92 -5.26 9.48
N GLU A 239 -3.10 -6.33 10.24
CA GLU A 239 -2.37 -6.64 11.46
C GLU A 239 -1.40 -7.80 11.11
N CYS A 240 -0.11 -7.52 11.00
CA CYS A 240 0.89 -8.55 10.72
C CYS A 240 1.49 -9.05 12.03
N VAL A 241 1.68 -10.36 12.17
CA VAL A 241 2.27 -10.98 13.36
C VAL A 241 3.46 -11.82 12.93
N ASP A 242 4.65 -11.45 13.39
CA ASP A 242 5.87 -12.19 13.06
C ASP A 242 6.97 -11.90 14.10
N PRO A 243 7.65 -12.93 14.64
CA PRO A 243 8.75 -12.74 15.58
C PRO A 243 10.11 -12.49 14.91
N PHE A 244 10.24 -12.68 13.58
CA PHE A 244 11.48 -12.57 12.81
C PHE A 244 12.69 -13.27 13.45
N MET A 245 12.47 -14.48 13.96
CA MET A 245 13.53 -15.25 14.59
C MET A 245 14.35 -15.98 13.52
N ALA A 246 15.65 -16.06 13.69
CA ALA A 246 16.49 -16.93 12.87
C ALA A 246 16.58 -18.33 13.48
N GLY A 247 16.67 -19.36 12.63
CA GLY A 247 16.95 -20.73 13.07
C GLY A 247 15.81 -21.39 13.87
N TYR A 248 14.56 -20.93 13.70
CA TYR A 248 13.40 -21.48 14.40
C TYR A 248 13.03 -22.90 13.94
N ASP A 249 13.32 -23.24 12.69
CA ASP A 249 13.17 -24.59 12.13
C ASP A 249 14.30 -24.90 11.14
N LYS A 250 14.95 -26.05 11.28
CA LYS A 250 16.03 -26.49 10.38
C LYS A 250 15.53 -27.00 9.03
N LYS A 251 14.22 -27.30 8.92
CA LYS A 251 13.58 -27.77 7.69
C LYS A 251 13.00 -26.63 6.86
N ASP A 252 12.88 -25.45 7.45
CA ASP A 252 12.31 -24.29 6.80
C ASP A 252 13.41 -23.47 6.08
N LEU A 253 13.16 -23.16 4.81
CA LEU A 253 14.09 -22.39 3.99
C LEU A 253 14.24 -20.96 4.50
N GLN A 254 13.13 -20.31 4.88
CA GLN A 254 13.13 -18.94 5.36
C GLN A 254 13.88 -18.83 6.69
N SER A 255 13.70 -19.80 7.59
CA SER A 255 14.49 -19.93 8.81
C SER A 255 16.00 -19.97 8.54
N SER A 256 16.42 -20.77 7.54
CA SER A 256 17.83 -20.88 7.14
C SER A 256 18.37 -19.59 6.50
N ILE A 257 17.53 -18.88 5.74
CA ILE A 257 17.89 -17.57 5.17
C ILE A 257 18.09 -16.53 6.28
N TYR A 258 17.22 -16.50 7.29
CA TYR A 258 17.37 -15.63 8.45
C TYR A 258 18.67 -15.90 9.21
N GLU A 259 19.06 -17.17 9.42
CA GLU A 259 20.37 -17.48 10.01
C GLU A 259 21.54 -16.96 9.17
N GLY A 260 21.43 -17.02 7.84
CA GLY A 260 22.43 -16.47 6.93
C GLY A 260 22.58 -14.96 7.08
N ILE A 261 21.46 -14.24 7.06
CA ILE A 261 21.45 -12.77 7.21
C ILE A 261 21.96 -12.37 8.60
N GLN A 262 21.49 -13.03 9.65
CA GLN A 262 21.97 -12.80 11.02
C GLN A 262 23.51 -12.88 11.07
N LYS A 263 24.12 -13.90 10.45
CA LYS A 263 25.59 -14.05 10.38
C LYS A 263 26.25 -12.96 9.55
N THR A 264 25.67 -12.58 8.41
CA THR A 264 26.19 -11.50 7.55
C THR A 264 26.27 -10.17 8.29
N PHE A 265 25.27 -9.85 9.11
CA PHE A 265 25.24 -8.63 9.92
C PHE A 265 25.96 -8.78 11.27
N ASN A 266 26.48 -9.96 11.59
CA ASN A 266 27.14 -10.28 12.86
C ASN A 266 26.29 -9.89 14.09
N LEU A 267 25.01 -10.26 14.05
CA LEU A 267 24.04 -9.97 15.11
C LEU A 267 23.76 -11.23 15.95
N ASP A 268 23.45 -11.02 17.24
CA ASP A 268 22.76 -12.05 18.01
C ASP A 268 21.29 -12.19 17.55
N ALA A 269 20.61 -13.23 18.03
CA ALA A 269 19.25 -13.55 17.59
C ALA A 269 18.24 -12.44 17.92
N GLN A 270 18.38 -11.78 19.08
CA GLN A 270 17.47 -10.72 19.50
C GLN A 270 17.70 -9.45 18.68
N ALA A 271 18.96 -9.08 18.48
CA ALA A 271 19.32 -7.91 17.69
C ALA A 271 18.90 -8.07 16.22
N PHE A 272 19.05 -9.26 15.64
CA PHE A 272 18.54 -9.55 14.30
C PHE A 272 17.02 -9.40 14.22
N SER A 273 16.31 -10.07 15.12
CA SER A 273 14.85 -10.04 15.21
C SER A 273 14.30 -8.60 15.35
N ASN A 274 14.88 -7.81 16.27
CA ASN A 274 14.51 -6.40 16.48
C ASN A 274 14.81 -5.53 15.25
N MET A 275 15.98 -5.69 14.63
CA MET A 275 16.37 -4.90 13.46
C MET A 275 15.48 -5.22 12.25
N TYR A 276 15.08 -6.48 12.09
CA TYR A 276 14.17 -6.90 11.04
C TYR A 276 12.76 -6.30 11.26
N ALA A 277 12.25 -6.37 12.48
CA ALA A 277 10.98 -5.74 12.84
C ALA A 277 11.01 -4.23 12.58
N GLN A 278 12.06 -3.53 13.00
CA GLN A 278 12.22 -2.10 12.74
C GLN A 278 12.22 -1.79 11.24
N ALA A 279 12.95 -2.56 10.43
CA ALA A 279 12.98 -2.36 8.98
C ALA A 279 11.60 -2.56 8.35
N MET A 280 10.86 -3.59 8.79
CA MET A 280 9.50 -3.89 8.33
C MET A 280 8.49 -2.82 8.74
N GLU A 281 8.51 -2.37 10.01
CA GLU A 281 7.66 -1.29 10.52
C GLU A 281 7.93 0.03 9.82
N TYR A 282 9.21 0.39 9.64
CA TYR A 282 9.58 1.60 8.92
C TYR A 282 9.05 1.56 7.48
N ASP A 283 9.27 0.47 6.75
CA ASP A 283 8.92 0.38 5.33
C ASP A 283 7.41 0.39 5.10
N LEU A 284 6.69 -0.60 5.67
CA LEU A 284 5.25 -0.71 5.45
C LEU A 284 4.47 0.37 6.22
N GLY A 285 4.96 0.80 7.38
CA GLY A 285 4.40 1.91 8.13
C GLY A 285 4.54 3.25 7.40
N THR A 286 5.67 3.52 6.77
CA THR A 286 5.85 4.72 5.92
C THR A 286 4.94 4.70 4.70
N LEU A 287 4.78 3.53 4.06
CA LEU A 287 3.96 3.40 2.86
C LEU A 287 2.45 3.48 3.14
N PHE A 288 1.98 2.95 4.27
CA PHE A 288 0.55 2.70 4.50
C PHE A 288 0.00 3.32 5.79
N GLY A 289 0.84 3.95 6.61
CA GLY A 289 0.44 4.59 7.86
C GLY A 289 -0.35 3.64 8.77
N CYS A 290 -1.45 4.13 9.32
CA CYS A 290 -2.25 3.37 10.30
C CYS A 290 -3.10 2.25 9.71
N ARG A 291 -2.96 1.98 8.40
CA ARG A 291 -3.51 0.78 7.80
C ARG A 291 -2.65 -0.45 8.08
N TYR A 292 -1.38 -0.26 8.42
CA TYR A 292 -0.46 -1.33 8.78
C TYR A 292 -0.14 -1.28 10.27
N THR A 293 -0.08 -2.44 10.91
CA THR A 293 0.42 -2.60 12.27
C THR A 293 1.17 -3.92 12.35
N LEU A 294 2.37 -3.90 12.92
CA LEU A 294 3.17 -5.08 13.17
C LEU A 294 3.11 -5.44 14.66
N HIS A 295 2.85 -6.71 14.93
CA HIS A 295 2.98 -7.31 16.23
C HIS A 295 4.25 -8.16 16.20
N HIS A 296 5.38 -7.57 16.61
CA HIS A 296 6.67 -8.26 16.70
C HIS A 296 6.69 -9.26 17.87
N LYS A 297 6.00 -10.38 17.70
CA LYS A 297 5.70 -11.39 18.73
C LYS A 297 5.52 -12.77 18.13
N LEU A 298 5.59 -13.80 18.98
CA LEU A 298 5.08 -15.11 18.61
C LEU A 298 3.57 -15.03 18.38
N SER A 299 3.06 -15.80 17.42
CA SER A 299 1.64 -15.81 17.03
C SER A 299 0.68 -15.96 18.22
N VAL A 300 0.93 -16.97 19.06
CA VAL A 300 0.10 -17.28 20.23
C VAL A 300 0.11 -16.18 21.29
N GLU A 301 1.20 -15.41 21.39
CA GLU A 301 1.33 -14.29 22.33
C GLU A 301 0.58 -13.05 21.81
N ALA A 302 0.69 -12.77 20.50
CA ALA A 302 -0.03 -11.69 19.85
C ALA A 302 -1.54 -11.90 19.92
N ALA A 303 -2.03 -13.13 19.76
CA ALA A 303 -3.46 -13.45 19.76
C ALA A 303 -4.19 -12.99 21.04
N VAL A 304 -3.49 -12.90 22.18
CA VAL A 304 -4.04 -12.45 23.47
C VAL A 304 -4.47 -10.97 23.42
N GLU A 305 -3.88 -10.18 22.52
CA GLU A 305 -4.16 -8.74 22.35
C GLU A 305 -5.44 -8.48 21.55
N PHE A 306 -5.99 -9.52 20.92
CA PHE A 306 -7.17 -9.43 20.08
C PHE A 306 -8.41 -9.89 20.83
N ALA A 307 -9.44 -9.06 20.83
CA ALA A 307 -10.76 -9.47 21.29
C ALA A 307 -11.33 -10.56 20.37
N ASP A 308 -12.12 -11.46 20.93
CA ASP A 308 -12.90 -12.43 20.16
C ASP A 308 -13.89 -11.69 19.24
N GLY A 309 -14.10 -12.22 18.04
CA GLY A 309 -14.97 -11.60 17.04
C GLY A 309 -14.55 -10.18 16.61
N SER A 310 -13.25 -9.88 16.59
CA SER A 310 -12.75 -8.52 16.30
C SER A 310 -12.14 -8.34 14.91
N VAL A 311 -11.92 -9.41 14.15
CA VAL A 311 -11.33 -9.36 12.80
C VAL A 311 -12.22 -10.04 11.77
N ASP A 312 -12.10 -9.65 10.50
CA ASP A 312 -12.89 -10.22 9.39
C ASP A 312 -12.24 -11.49 8.83
N GLY A 313 -10.93 -11.67 9.03
CA GLY A 313 -10.25 -12.90 8.71
C GLY A 313 -8.85 -13.02 9.30
N VAL A 314 -8.36 -14.24 9.34
CA VAL A 314 -7.01 -14.60 9.80
C VAL A 314 -6.35 -15.45 8.72
N PHE A 315 -5.18 -15.03 8.24
CA PHE A 315 -4.35 -15.73 7.28
C PHE A 315 -3.18 -16.37 8.02
N ILE A 316 -3.10 -17.70 8.01
CA ILE A 316 -2.11 -18.49 8.76
C ILE A 316 -1.03 -19.00 7.79
N ASP A 317 0.18 -18.47 7.94
CA ASP A 317 1.37 -18.68 7.09
C ASP A 317 2.67 -18.58 7.92
N GLY A 318 2.59 -18.97 9.20
CA GLY A 318 3.66 -18.82 10.19
C GLY A 318 4.63 -19.99 10.20
N LEU A 319 4.42 -20.92 11.14
CA LEU A 319 5.29 -22.09 11.30
C LEU A 319 4.70 -23.31 10.60
N HIS A 320 5.36 -23.81 9.56
CA HIS A 320 4.91 -24.93 8.71
C HIS A 320 4.99 -26.33 9.35
N THR A 321 4.94 -26.41 10.68
CA THR A 321 4.82 -27.67 11.44
C THR A 321 3.36 -27.92 11.80
N TYR A 322 3.00 -29.18 12.06
CA TYR A 322 1.65 -29.51 12.51
C TYR A 322 1.32 -28.79 13.82
N GLU A 323 2.26 -28.79 14.77
CA GLU A 323 2.11 -28.15 16.08
C GLU A 323 1.94 -26.64 15.94
N GLY A 324 2.73 -25.98 15.09
CA GLY A 324 2.63 -24.55 14.82
C GLY A 324 1.26 -24.14 14.29
N VAL A 325 0.82 -24.77 13.20
CA VAL A 325 -0.49 -24.47 12.60
C VAL A 325 -1.64 -24.81 13.55
N ARG A 326 -1.56 -25.92 14.29
CA ARG A 326 -2.57 -26.27 15.31
C ARG A 326 -2.66 -25.21 16.41
N ASP A 327 -1.51 -24.72 16.88
CA ASP A 327 -1.46 -23.74 17.96
C ASP A 327 -1.97 -22.37 17.47
N ASP A 328 -1.69 -21.99 16.22
CA ASP A 328 -2.28 -20.81 15.56
C ASP A 328 -3.81 -20.94 15.44
N ILE A 329 -4.31 -22.08 14.94
CA ILE A 329 -5.74 -22.35 14.85
C ILE A 329 -6.42 -22.19 16.22
N LYS A 330 -5.79 -22.72 17.28
CA LYS A 330 -6.33 -22.63 18.63
C LYS A 330 -6.32 -21.20 19.16
N ALA A 331 -5.25 -20.45 18.94
CA ALA A 331 -5.11 -19.09 19.45
C ALA A 331 -6.01 -18.09 18.72
N TRP A 332 -6.16 -18.26 17.41
CA TRP A 332 -6.89 -17.33 16.54
C TRP A 332 -8.34 -17.74 16.26
N GLY A 333 -8.74 -18.99 16.57
CA GLY A 333 -10.03 -19.59 16.22
C GLY A 333 -11.29 -18.90 16.75
N MET A 334 -11.18 -17.96 17.68
CA MET A 334 -12.30 -17.13 18.17
C MET A 334 -12.18 -15.66 17.77
N LYS A 335 -11.09 -15.25 17.11
CA LYS A 335 -10.80 -13.85 16.81
C LYS A 335 -11.55 -13.35 15.59
N ALA A 336 -11.84 -14.22 14.63
CA ALA A 336 -12.70 -13.87 13.51
C ALA A 336 -14.14 -13.67 13.97
N LYS A 337 -14.83 -12.69 13.39
CA LYS A 337 -16.27 -12.44 13.57
C LYS A 337 -17.11 -13.61 13.06
N ALA A 338 -18.38 -13.61 13.43
CA ALA A 338 -19.37 -14.47 12.80
C ALA A 338 -19.39 -14.23 11.28
N GLY A 339 -19.14 -15.27 10.48
CA GLY A 339 -18.99 -15.17 9.02
C GLY A 339 -17.63 -14.63 8.55
N GLY A 340 -16.68 -14.45 9.47
CA GLY A 340 -15.27 -14.21 9.13
C GLY A 340 -14.59 -15.49 8.66
N VAL A 341 -13.36 -15.37 8.16
CA VAL A 341 -12.69 -16.50 7.49
C VAL A 341 -11.29 -16.81 7.97
N TYR A 342 -11.00 -18.10 7.99
CA TYR A 342 -9.69 -18.65 8.30
C TYR A 342 -9.07 -19.13 7.01
N MET A 343 -7.92 -18.55 6.68
CA MET A 343 -7.19 -18.79 5.47
C MET A 343 -5.84 -19.41 5.83
N PHE A 344 -5.35 -20.30 4.98
CA PHE A 344 -4.12 -21.04 5.19
C PHE A 344 -3.34 -21.05 3.89
N ASN A 345 -2.04 -20.80 3.98
CA ASN A 345 -1.12 -21.04 2.88
C ASN A 345 -0.57 -22.47 2.93
N ASP A 346 0.15 -22.89 1.89
CA ASP A 346 0.93 -24.14 1.85
C ASP A 346 0.12 -25.45 2.02
N TYR A 347 -1.20 -25.38 1.83
CA TYR A 347 -2.07 -26.55 1.83
C TYR A 347 -1.96 -27.31 0.50
N VAL A 348 -1.32 -28.47 0.52
CA VAL A 348 -1.21 -29.37 -0.64
C VAL A 348 -1.84 -30.72 -0.30
N PRO A 349 -2.98 -31.09 -0.93
CA PRO A 349 -3.61 -32.39 -0.73
C PRO A 349 -2.67 -33.55 -1.07
N GLY A 350 -2.55 -34.51 -0.15
CA GLY A 350 -1.76 -35.73 -0.36
C GLY A 350 -0.29 -35.63 0.05
N GLY A 351 0.09 -34.66 0.88
CA GLY A 351 1.41 -34.55 1.49
C GLY A 351 2.44 -33.82 0.63
N GLY A 352 2.29 -32.49 0.47
CA GLY A 352 3.31 -31.62 -0.12
C GLY A 352 4.53 -31.38 0.78
N SER A 353 5.27 -30.29 0.54
CA SER A 353 6.46 -29.92 1.33
C SER A 353 6.17 -29.76 2.83
N PHE A 354 4.93 -29.45 3.19
CA PHE A 354 4.49 -29.16 4.55
C PHE A 354 3.30 -30.04 4.96
N PRO A 355 3.49 -31.36 5.18
CA PRO A 355 2.40 -32.28 5.50
C PRO A 355 1.72 -31.97 6.85
N GLY A 356 2.40 -31.23 7.74
CA GLY A 356 1.82 -30.76 8.99
C GLY A 356 0.69 -29.74 8.79
N VAL A 357 0.82 -28.87 7.79
CA VAL A 357 -0.20 -27.88 7.41
C VAL A 357 -1.47 -28.60 6.95
N GLU A 358 -1.34 -29.53 6.00
CA GLU A 358 -2.48 -30.30 5.48
C GLU A 358 -3.22 -31.03 6.60
N LYS A 359 -2.47 -31.67 7.51
CA LYS A 359 -3.04 -32.39 8.65
C LYS A 359 -3.84 -31.46 9.57
N ALA A 360 -3.28 -30.32 9.97
CA ALA A 360 -3.93 -29.38 10.87
C ALA A 360 -5.21 -28.77 10.24
N VAL A 361 -5.15 -28.39 8.96
CA VAL A 361 -6.30 -27.85 8.22
C VAL A 361 -7.42 -28.90 8.10
N LYS A 362 -7.09 -30.16 7.83
CA LYS A 362 -8.08 -31.26 7.77
C LYS A 362 -8.73 -31.53 9.12
N GLU A 363 -7.96 -31.50 10.21
CA GLU A 363 -8.51 -31.68 11.57
C GLU A 363 -9.45 -30.54 11.95
N LEU A 364 -9.09 -29.29 11.65
CA LEU A 364 -9.98 -28.14 11.83
C LEU A 364 -11.26 -28.31 11.01
N ALA A 365 -11.14 -28.62 9.72
CA ALA A 365 -12.31 -28.82 8.86
C ALA A 365 -13.22 -29.94 9.38
N ALA A 366 -12.66 -31.06 9.85
CA ALA A 366 -13.41 -32.19 10.41
C ALA A 366 -14.16 -31.85 11.71
N SER A 367 -13.74 -30.79 12.43
CA SER A 367 -14.45 -30.30 13.60
C SER A 367 -15.68 -29.43 13.25
N THR A 368 -15.81 -29.00 11.99
CA THR A 368 -16.96 -28.23 11.51
C THR A 368 -18.11 -29.14 11.03
N PRO A 369 -19.37 -28.66 11.01
CA PRO A 369 -20.50 -29.44 10.49
C PRO A 369 -20.37 -29.89 9.03
N VAL A 370 -19.55 -29.19 8.24
CA VAL A 370 -19.34 -29.47 6.81
C VAL A 370 -18.17 -30.46 6.59
N GLY A 371 -17.35 -30.70 7.62
CA GLY A 371 -16.18 -31.57 7.52
C GLY A 371 -15.15 -31.08 6.49
N THR A 372 -14.35 -32.01 5.96
CA THR A 372 -13.32 -31.72 4.94
C THR A 372 -13.88 -31.19 3.62
N ALA A 373 -15.18 -31.36 3.35
CA ALA A 373 -15.85 -30.74 2.21
C ALA A 373 -15.97 -29.20 2.36
N GLY A 374 -15.67 -28.66 3.54
CA GLY A 374 -15.63 -27.23 3.83
C GLY A 374 -14.34 -26.53 3.37
N ILE A 375 -13.27 -27.29 3.05
CA ILE A 375 -12.00 -26.72 2.58
C ILE A 375 -12.16 -26.24 1.14
N ARG A 376 -11.87 -24.96 0.89
CA ARG A 376 -12.05 -24.32 -0.43
C ARG A 376 -10.79 -23.59 -0.83
N SER A 377 -10.41 -23.68 -2.10
CA SER A 377 -9.26 -22.93 -2.62
C SER A 377 -9.54 -21.43 -2.69
N ILE A 378 -8.51 -20.64 -2.41
CA ILE A 378 -8.41 -19.23 -2.79
C ILE A 378 -7.56 -19.20 -4.06
N GLY A 379 -8.15 -18.77 -5.17
CA GLY A 379 -7.45 -18.79 -6.46
C GLY A 379 -7.14 -20.20 -6.97
N GLU A 380 -6.00 -20.34 -7.65
CA GLU A 380 -5.59 -21.61 -8.26
C GLU A 380 -5.17 -22.65 -7.20
N PRO A 381 -5.76 -23.85 -7.19
CA PRO A 381 -5.48 -24.87 -6.17
C PRO A 381 -4.00 -25.23 -5.99
N ARG A 382 -3.21 -25.13 -7.07
CA ARG A 382 -1.77 -25.43 -7.05
C ARG A 382 -0.94 -24.43 -6.23
N HIS A 383 -1.48 -23.26 -5.92
CA HIS A 383 -0.79 -22.25 -5.11
C HIS A 383 -0.96 -22.48 -3.60
N GLY A 384 -1.74 -23.48 -3.19
CA GLY A 384 -1.78 -23.94 -1.80
C GLY A 384 -2.61 -23.06 -0.84
N ASN A 385 -3.28 -22.03 -1.34
CA ASN A 385 -4.13 -21.18 -0.51
C ASN A 385 -5.53 -21.78 -0.37
N VAL A 386 -5.96 -21.99 0.87
CA VAL A 386 -7.31 -22.47 1.17
C VAL A 386 -7.96 -21.65 2.26
N TRP A 387 -9.28 -21.71 2.34
CA TRP A 387 -10.06 -21.13 3.42
C TRP A 387 -11.13 -22.08 3.94
N ILE A 388 -11.52 -21.86 5.19
CA ILE A 388 -12.59 -22.59 5.87
C ILE A 388 -13.58 -21.57 6.48
N ASP A 389 -14.87 -21.87 6.31
CA ASP A 389 -15.98 -21.21 6.99
C ASP A 389 -16.30 -21.97 8.28
N LEU A 390 -15.94 -21.43 9.46
CA LEU A 390 -16.15 -22.13 10.73
C LEU A 390 -17.60 -22.07 11.20
N ASP A 391 -18.38 -21.07 10.76
CA ASP A 391 -19.75 -20.84 11.23
C ASP A 391 -20.82 -21.47 10.33
N ARG A 392 -20.42 -22.14 9.24
CA ARG A 392 -21.34 -22.71 8.26
C ARG A 392 -22.03 -23.97 8.79
N ALA A 393 -23.36 -23.91 8.89
CA ALA A 393 -24.19 -25.09 9.14
C ALA A 393 -24.25 -26.02 7.91
N ALA A 394 -24.47 -27.31 8.14
CA ALA A 394 -24.63 -28.29 7.07
C ALA A 394 -25.83 -27.94 6.18
N GLY A 395 -25.61 -27.79 4.87
CA GLY A 395 -26.65 -27.50 3.87
C GLY A 395 -26.85 -26.02 3.50
N GLU A 396 -26.22 -25.06 4.19
CA GLU A 396 -26.28 -23.64 3.80
C GLU A 396 -25.37 -23.35 2.59
N PRO A 397 -25.74 -22.46 1.65
CA PRO A 397 -24.83 -21.98 0.61
C PRO A 397 -23.64 -21.24 1.25
N ALA A 398 -22.50 -21.22 0.56
CA ALA A 398 -21.33 -20.48 1.05
C ALA A 398 -21.62 -18.97 1.01
N ARG A 399 -21.21 -18.23 2.06
CA ARG A 399 -21.35 -16.78 2.14
C ARG A 399 -20.24 -16.02 1.43
#